data_AF-C0CSG4-F1
#
_entry.id   AF-C0CSG4-F1
#
_cell.length_a   1.000
_cell.length_b   1.000
_cell.length_c   1.000
_cell.angle_alpha   90.00
_cell.angle_beta   90.00
_cell.angle_gamma   90.00
#
_symmetry.space_group_name_H-M   'P 1'
#
loop_
_entity.id
_entity.type
_entity.pdbx_description
1 polymer ?
#
loop_
_entity_poly.entity_id
_entity_poly.type
_entity_poly.pdbx_seq_one_letter_code
_entity_poly.pdbx_strand_id
1 'polypeptide(L)' 'MEAFVQPLRGLAEYEEIRSRIGRNPGLVQIAGCVESQKAHLICGLSGLFPCRLILAQDEQRAKELYED' A
#
# COMPACT_ATOMS: atom_id res chain seq x y z
N MET A 1 -6.24 -10.98 7.29
CA MET A 1 -5.91 -9.74 6.52
C MET A 1 -6.19 -8.44 7.28
N GLU A 2 -7.22 -8.29 8.14
CA GLU A 2 -7.36 -7.06 8.96
C GLU A 2 -6.16 -6.79 9.90
N ALA A 3 -5.46 -7.85 10.33
CA ALA A 3 -4.25 -7.74 11.15
C ALA A 3 -3.12 -6.91 10.50
N PHE A 4 -3.09 -6.82 9.15
CA PHE A 4 -2.10 -6.02 8.42
C PHE A 4 -2.50 -4.55 8.30
N VAL A 5 -3.80 -4.24 8.42
CA VAL A 5 -4.35 -2.89 8.29
C VAL A 5 -4.43 -2.20 9.65
N GLN A 6 -4.61 -2.95 10.74
CA GLN A 6 -4.65 -2.40 12.10
C GLN A 6 -3.42 -1.53 12.46
N PRO A 7 -2.17 -1.90 12.14
CA PRO A 7 -1.00 -1.06 12.41
C PRO A 7 -1.01 0.27 11.66
N LEU A 8 -1.73 0.35 10.53
CA LEU A 8 -1.82 1.55 9.70
C LEU A 8 -2.94 2.48 10.14
N ARG A 9 -4.01 1.95 10.75
CA ARG A 9 -5.15 2.76 11.21
C ARG A 9 -4.70 3.68 12.34
N GLY A 10 -4.92 4.98 12.16
CA GLY A 10 -4.57 6.01 13.14
C GLY A 10 -3.20 6.65 12.94
N LEU A 11 -2.38 6.18 11.99
CA LEU A 11 -1.21 6.91 11.53
C LEU A 11 -1.66 8.09 10.65
N ALA A 12 -1.27 9.31 11.02
CA ALA A 12 -1.66 10.51 10.31
C ALA A 12 -1.21 10.47 8.84
N GLU A 13 -0.01 9.92 8.59
CA GLU A 13 0.59 9.77 7.27
C GLU A 13 -0.22 8.81 6.39
N TYR A 14 -0.73 7.71 6.95
CA TYR A 14 -1.52 6.75 6.19
C TYR A 14 -2.87 7.35 5.75
N GLU A 15 -3.56 8.07 6.64
CA GLU A 15 -4.81 8.74 6.28
C GLU A 15 -4.59 9.88 5.27
N GLU A 16 -3.48 10.60 5.36
CA GLU A 16 -3.11 11.60 4.37
C GLU A 16 -2.87 10.97 2.98
N ILE A 17 -2.10 9.88 2.91
CA ILE A 17 -1.86 9.12 1.68
C ILE A 17 -3.19 8.64 1.10
N ARG A 18 -4.05 8.03 1.92
CA ARG A 18 -5.36 7.50 1.51
C ARG A 18 -6.26 8.60 0.94
N SER A 19 -6.33 9.75 1.63
CA SER A 19 -7.08 10.93 1.19
C SER A 19 -6.55 11.49 -0.13
N ARG A 20 -5.23 11.60 -0.28
CA ARG A 20 -4.59 12.10 -1.49
C ARG A 20 -4.82 11.18 -2.69
N ILE A 21 -4.69 9.86 -2.51
CA ILE A 21 -4.97 8.87 -3.55
C ILE A 21 -6.46 8.86 -3.93
N GLY A 22 -7.36 8.98 -2.96
CA GLY A 22 -8.81 9.03 -3.20
C GLY A 22 -9.26 10.24 -4.02
N ARG A 23 -8.48 11.32 -4.05
CA ARG A 23 -8.70 12.47 -4.96
C ARG A 23 -8.28 12.19 -6.41
N ASN A 24 -7.69 11.03 -6.67
CA ASN A 24 -7.22 10.57 -7.97
C ASN A 24 -6.35 11.59 -8.74
N PRO A 25 -5.21 12.03 -8.18
CA PRO A 25 -4.34 13.04 -8.80
C PRO A 25 -3.53 12.52 -9.99
N GLY A 26 -3.73 11.28 -10.43
CA GLY A 26 -2.98 10.61 -11.49
C GLY A 26 -1.68 9.94 -11.01
N LEU A 27 -0.85 10.65 -10.23
CA LEU A 27 0.41 10.10 -9.69
C LEU A 27 0.62 10.49 -8.23
N VAL A 28 0.96 9.51 -7.41
CA VAL A 28 1.37 9.72 -6.00
C VAL A 28 2.66 8.94 -5.77
N GLN A 29 3.70 9.63 -5.33
CA GLN A 29 4.95 9.02 -4.87
C GLN A 29 4.91 8.90 -3.34
N ILE A 30 5.26 7.72 -2.84
CA ILE A 30 5.42 7.43 -1.41
C ILE A 30 6.87 7.03 -1.20
N ALA A 31 7.56 7.70 -0.27
CA ALA A 31 8.97 7.48 0.04
C ALA A 31 9.17 7.38 1.56
N GLY A 32 10.32 6.84 2.00
CA GLY A 32 10.63 6.68 3.42
C GLY A 32 9.98 5.45 4.08
N CYS A 33 9.46 4.52 3.28
CA CYS A 33 8.85 3.29 3.76
C CYS A 33 9.88 2.16 3.76
N VAL A 34 9.97 1.39 4.85
CA VAL A 34 10.77 0.16 4.88
C VAL A 34 10.08 -0.96 4.13
N GLU A 35 10.85 -1.93 3.66
CA GLU A 35 10.39 -2.97 2.75
C GLU A 35 9.20 -3.79 3.31
N SER A 36 9.22 -4.11 4.61
CA SER A 36 8.12 -4.82 5.29
C SER A 36 6.81 -4.03 5.32
N GLN A 37 6.85 -2.70 5.32
CA GLN A 37 5.66 -1.85 5.37
C GLN A 37 4.95 -1.72 4.02
N LYS A 38 5.61 -2.09 2.90
CA LYS A 38 5.00 -1.97 1.57
C LYS A 38 3.82 -2.93 1.39
N ALA A 39 3.92 -4.17 1.86
CA ALA A 39 2.82 -5.14 1.82
C ALA A 39 1.59 -4.64 2.60
N HIS A 40 1.82 -4.15 3.82
CA HIS A 40 0.79 -3.51 4.65
C HIS A 40 0.13 -2.33 3.90
N LEU A 41 0.93 -1.45 3.29
CA LEU A 41 0.43 -0.27 2.61
C LEU A 41 -0.41 -0.64 1.38
N ILE A 42 0.05 -1.59 0.57
CA ILE A 42 -0.70 -2.12 -0.58
C ILE A 42 -2.04 -2.70 -0.10
N CYS A 43 -2.03 -3.53 0.93
CA CYS A 43 -3.24 -4.13 1.50
C CYS A 43 -4.19 -3.07 2.10
N GLY A 44 -3.66 -2.06 2.80
CA GLY A 44 -4.45 -0.96 3.33
C GLY A 44 -5.08 -0.09 2.24
N LEU A 45 -4.34 0.24 1.18
CA LEU A 45 -4.83 1.06 0.07
C LEU A 45 -5.72 0.26 -0.89
N SER A 46 -5.74 -1.06 -0.77
CA SER A 46 -6.52 -1.94 -1.63
C SER A 46 -8.00 -1.57 -1.67
N GLY A 47 -8.57 -1.16 -0.54
CA GLY A 47 -9.99 -0.76 -0.48
C GLY A 47 -10.36 0.48 -1.32
N LEU A 48 -9.39 1.23 -1.86
CA LEU A 48 -9.65 2.43 -2.65
C LEU A 48 -10.01 2.13 -4.12
N PHE A 49 -9.63 0.98 -4.64
CA PHE A 49 -9.81 0.63 -6.05
C PHE A 49 -10.29 -0.81 -6.21
N PRO A 50 -11.25 -1.07 -7.13
CA PRO A 50 -11.79 -2.42 -7.35
C PRO A 50 -10.75 -3.38 -7.96
N CYS A 51 -9.81 -2.86 -8.74
CA CYS A 51 -8.76 -3.64 -9.41
C CYS A 51 -7.40 -2.94 -9.23
N ARG A 52 -6.33 -3.73 -9.12
CA ARG A 52 -4.97 -3.24 -8.85
C ARG A 52 -3.94 -4.08 -9.60
N LEU A 53 -2.91 -3.42 -10.12
CA LEU A 53 -1.71 -4.05 -10.67
C LEU A 53 -0.52 -3.64 -9.80
N ILE A 54 0.19 -4.64 -9.26
CA ILE A 54 1.39 -4.43 -8.45
C ILE A 54 2.57 -4.87 -9.30
N LEU A 55 3.55 -3.98 -9.49
CA LEU A 55 4.79 -4.26 -10.19
C LEU A 55 5.93 -4.26 -9.18
N ALA A 56 6.70 -5.33 -9.14
CA ALA A 56 7.92 -5.43 -8.35
C ALA A 56 9.14 -5.39 -9.27
N GLN A 57 10.31 -5.13 -8.68
CA GLN A 57 11.57 -5.00 -9.41
C GLN A 57 12.07 -6.32 -10.02
N ASP A 58 11.69 -7.46 -9.42
CA ASP A 58 12.08 -8.81 -9.80
C ASP A 58 11.01 -9.83 -9.37
N GLU A 59 11.16 -11.08 -9.82
CA GLU A 59 10.22 -12.16 -9.54
C GLU A 59 10.17 -12.56 -8.06
N GLN A 60 11.33 -12.53 -7.38
CA GLN A 60 11.40 -12.90 -5.97
C GLN A 60 10.56 -11.94 -5.12
N ARG A 61 10.73 -10.63 -5.32
CA ARG A 61 9.98 -9.61 -4.61
C ARG A 61 8.50 -9.64 -4.96
N ALA A 62 8.15 -9.97 -6.20
CA ALA A 62 6.76 -10.18 -6.60
C ALA A 62 6.11 -11.34 -5.84
N LYS A 63 6.83 -12.46 -5.67
CA LYS A 63 6.37 -13.63 -4.89
C LYS A 63 6.20 -13.29 -3.42
N GLU A 64 7.19 -12.63 -2.81
CA GLU A 64 7.13 -12.20 -1.42
C GLU A 64 5.89 -11.31 -1.16
N LEU A 65 5.61 -10.34 -2.04
CA LEU A 65 4.42 -9.48 -1.92
C LEU A 65 3.09 -10.18 -2.22
N TYR A 66 3.10 -11.31 -2.92
CA TYR A 66 1.91 -12.10 -3.20
C TYR A 66 1.55 -13.05 -2.05
N GLU A 67 2.57 -13.55 -1.36
CA GLU A 67 2.42 -14.45 -0.22
C GLU A 67 2.11 -13.71 1.09
N ASP A 68 2.59 -12.47 1.25
CA ASP A 68 2.27 -11.54 2.36
C ASP A 68 0.81 -11.01 2.33
#